data_AF-A0A914QKU3-F1
#
_entry.id   AF-A0A914QKU3-F1
#
_cell.length_a   1.000
_cell.length_b   1.000
_cell.length_c   1.000
_cell.angle_alpha   90.00
_cell.angle_beta   90.00
_cell.angle_gamma   90.00
#
_symmetry.space_group_name_H-M   'P 1'
#
loop_
_entity.id
_entity.type
_entity.pdbx_description
1 polymer ?
#
loop_
_entity_poly.entity_id
_entity_poly.type
_entity_poly.pdbx_seq_one_letter_code
_entity_poly.pdbx_strand_id
1 'polypeptide(L)'
;MQEKPLKTWFHEARHIEKISGDPQSNHDQEEWRKIKERMKTVSVALVLCLNVGVDPPDIVKPVPCARREAWVDPSLMNITKVPQQVATNLQKSYERLQPRARYKAAIDPTIDYIKRLCISLRKSATKERVLFHFNGHGVPKPTEAGEIWVFNKNITQYIPVSIYDLQTWMGTPSVYVWTIEKDPERQFKRILRQPQLSYDAKVQQVQELVNTLSPDRQQLYQQFMGQQYKAEASPSTLSPPQLLHRQPTRPPSRMPQRSPPGDDGFSMISKILQNESIPENERWKQIVAIYGEAEPRVKNENPFAFDGIV
;
A
#
# COMPACT_ATOMS: atom_id res chain seq x y z
N MET A 1 -55.80 -37.22 -20.53
CA MET A 1 -54.61 -37.38 -21.39
C MET A 1 -54.09 -35.98 -21.69
N GLN A 2 -52.88 -35.62 -21.26
CA GLN A 2 -52.29 -34.33 -21.61
C GLN A 2 -51.66 -34.47 -23.01
N GLU A 3 -52.13 -33.68 -23.98
CA GLU A 3 -51.55 -33.63 -25.31
C GLU A 3 -50.12 -33.15 -25.22
N LYS A 4 -49.18 -33.92 -25.80
CA LYS A 4 -47.79 -33.50 -25.91
C LYS A 4 -47.71 -32.38 -26.93
N PRO A 5 -46.99 -31.27 -26.63
CA PRO A 5 -46.87 -30.16 -27.56
C PRO A 5 -46.20 -30.62 -28.86
N LEU A 6 -46.81 -30.23 -29.99
CA LEU A 6 -46.30 -30.52 -31.32
C LEU A 6 -44.97 -29.80 -31.55
N LYS A 7 -44.04 -30.47 -32.23
CA LYS A 7 -42.72 -29.89 -32.53
C LYS A 7 -42.87 -28.76 -33.54
N THR A 8 -42.52 -27.55 -33.13
CA THR A 8 -42.53 -26.36 -33.98
C THR A 8 -41.15 -26.09 -34.58
N TRP A 9 -41.12 -25.54 -35.79
CA TRP A 9 -39.91 -25.17 -36.51
C TRP A 9 -39.87 -23.65 -36.70
N PHE A 10 -38.67 -23.07 -36.79
CA PHE A 10 -38.46 -21.62 -36.97
C PHE A 10 -39.10 -20.72 -35.88
N HIS A 11 -39.27 -21.24 -34.67
CA HIS A 11 -39.83 -20.50 -33.53
C HIS A 11 -38.77 -20.08 -32.49
N GLU A 12 -37.48 -20.25 -32.78
CA GLU A 12 -36.42 -19.76 -31.89
C GLU A 12 -36.29 -18.23 -31.99
N ALA A 13 -35.79 -17.59 -30.93
CA ALA A 13 -35.62 -16.12 -30.84
C ALA A 13 -34.98 -15.51 -32.10
N ARG A 14 -33.98 -16.17 -32.70
CA ARG A 14 -33.33 -15.70 -33.95
C ARG A 14 -34.24 -15.59 -35.18
N HIS A 15 -35.41 -16.23 -35.16
CA HIS A 15 -36.38 -16.24 -36.27
C HIS A 15 -37.60 -15.36 -35.99
N ILE A 16 -37.93 -15.13 -34.71
CA ILE A 16 -39.10 -14.35 -34.28
C ILE A 16 -38.71 -12.91 -33.93
N GLU A 17 -37.58 -12.73 -33.23
CA GLU A 17 -37.13 -11.43 -32.76
C GLU A 17 -36.37 -10.68 -33.85
N LYS A 18 -36.49 -9.36 -33.84
CA LYS A 18 -35.72 -8.49 -34.72
C LYS A 18 -34.25 -8.57 -34.30
N ILE A 19 -33.39 -9.07 -35.19
CA ILE A 19 -31.95 -9.17 -34.94
C ILE A 19 -31.38 -7.75 -34.81
N SER A 20 -31.03 -7.36 -33.59
CA SER A 20 -30.35 -6.10 -33.27
C SER A 20 -29.14 -6.39 -32.39
N GLY A 21 -28.04 -5.67 -32.63
CA GLY A 21 -26.87 -5.73 -31.76
C GLY A 21 -27.18 -5.16 -30.37
N ASP A 22 -26.56 -5.73 -29.34
CA ASP A 22 -26.68 -5.23 -27.98
C ASP A 22 -26.06 -3.83 -27.87
N PRO A 23 -26.82 -2.77 -27.54
CA PRO A 23 -26.27 -1.42 -27.39
C PRO A 23 -25.26 -1.32 -26.23
N GLN A 24 -25.33 -2.23 -25.24
CA GLN A 24 -24.44 -2.25 -24.09
C GLN A 24 -23.06 -2.86 -24.40
N SER A 25 -22.93 -3.66 -25.47
CA SER A 25 -21.67 -4.34 -25.80
C SER A 25 -20.53 -3.37 -26.10
N ASN A 26 -20.85 -2.15 -26.54
CA ASN A 26 -19.87 -1.10 -26.76
C ASN A 26 -19.36 -0.48 -25.45
N HIS A 27 -20.18 -0.47 -24.39
CA HIS A 27 -19.85 0.13 -23.10
C HIS A 27 -18.83 -0.72 -22.32
N ASP A 28 -18.92 -2.04 -22.44
CA ASP A 28 -18.00 -3.01 -21.82
C ASP A 28 -16.62 -3.03 -22.51
N GLN A 29 -16.55 -2.70 -23.81
CA GLN A 29 -15.28 -2.63 -24.56
C GLN A 29 -14.37 -1.48 -24.14
N GLU A 30 -14.90 -0.43 -23.52
CA GLU A 30 -14.14 0.75 -23.12
C GLU A 30 -13.65 0.70 -21.66
N GLU A 31 -14.29 -0.12 -20.82
CA GLU A 31 -14.04 -0.12 -19.38
C GLU A 31 -12.64 -0.64 -19.01
N TRP A 32 -12.17 -1.69 -19.68
CA TRP A 32 -10.81 -2.23 -19.45
C TRP A 32 -9.70 -1.29 -19.94
N ARG A 33 -10.02 -0.33 -20.83
CA ARG A 33 -9.09 0.69 -21.34
C ARG A 33 -9.09 1.99 -20.53
N LYS A 34 -9.90 2.11 -19.47
CA LYS A 34 -9.97 3.33 -18.61
C LYS A 34 -8.64 3.67 -17.91
N ILE A 35 -7.65 2.77 -17.89
CA ILE A 35 -6.26 3.13 -17.53
C ILE A 35 -5.61 3.79 -18.77
N LYS A 36 -6.01 5.03 -19.06
CA LYS A 36 -5.47 5.81 -20.19
C LYS A 36 -4.02 6.25 -19.97
N GLU A 37 -3.62 6.45 -18.72
CA GLU A 37 -2.29 6.96 -18.38
C GLU A 37 -1.51 5.95 -17.53
N ARG A 38 -0.39 5.47 -18.07
CA ARG A 38 0.47 4.48 -17.41
C ARG A 38 1.47 5.18 -16.50
N MET A 39 1.04 5.49 -15.28
CA MET A 39 1.88 6.15 -14.27
C MET A 39 3.10 5.31 -13.90
N LYS A 40 4.25 5.95 -13.70
CA LYS A 40 5.48 5.31 -13.25
C LYS A 40 5.95 5.90 -11.93
N THR A 41 6.64 5.07 -11.15
CA THR A 41 7.40 5.55 -9.99
C THR A 41 8.81 5.85 -10.45
N VAL A 42 9.17 7.14 -10.51
CA VAL A 42 10.45 7.60 -11.08
C VAL A 42 11.50 7.90 -10.01
N SER A 43 11.06 8.10 -8.77
CA SER A 43 11.91 8.51 -7.65
C SER A 43 11.51 7.80 -6.36
N VAL A 44 12.50 7.41 -5.57
CA VAL A 44 12.31 6.70 -4.29
C VAL A 44 13.17 7.38 -3.21
N ALA A 45 12.53 7.86 -2.15
CA ALA A 45 13.17 8.29 -0.92
C ALA A 45 13.18 7.13 0.09
N LEU A 46 14.35 6.74 0.58
CA LEU A 46 14.52 5.77 1.66
C LEU A 46 14.95 6.53 2.92
N VAL A 47 14.01 6.86 3.79
CA VAL A 47 14.25 7.58 5.05
C VAL A 47 14.33 6.56 6.17
N LEU A 48 15.50 6.45 6.79
CA LEU A 48 15.81 5.46 7.81
C LEU A 48 16.17 6.19 9.11
N CYS A 49 15.35 6.04 10.13
CA CYS A 49 15.58 6.54 11.48
C CYS A 49 15.77 5.32 12.40
N LEU A 50 17.01 4.86 12.52
CA LEU A 50 17.36 3.56 13.12
C LEU A 50 18.12 3.70 14.45
N ASN A 51 18.98 4.73 14.59
CA ASN A 51 19.82 4.98 15.77
C ASN A 51 20.34 3.68 16.42
N VAL A 52 21.02 2.85 15.61
CA VAL A 52 21.30 1.45 15.94
C VAL A 52 22.08 1.35 17.25
N GLY A 53 21.56 0.56 18.19
CA GLY A 53 22.16 0.35 19.51
C GLY A 53 21.52 1.16 20.63
N VAL A 54 20.63 2.09 20.31
CA VAL A 54 19.85 2.86 21.28
C VAL A 54 18.37 2.64 21.03
N ASP A 55 17.67 2.07 21.99
CA ASP A 55 16.24 1.82 21.89
C ASP A 55 15.44 3.08 22.25
N PRO A 56 14.35 3.38 21.53
CA PRO A 56 13.48 4.50 21.89
C PRO A 56 12.72 4.21 23.21
N PRO A 57 12.37 5.25 23.98
CA PRO A 57 11.90 5.12 25.36
C PRO A 57 10.55 4.41 25.54
N ASP A 58 9.74 4.30 24.49
CA ASP A 58 8.38 3.75 24.48
C ASP A 58 8.31 2.30 23.96
N ILE A 59 9.46 1.71 23.59
CA ILE A 59 9.56 0.34 23.09
C ILE A 59 10.38 -0.49 24.07
N VAL A 60 9.71 -1.40 24.78
CA VAL A 60 10.37 -2.43 25.58
C VAL A 60 10.57 -3.66 24.69
N LYS A 61 11.82 -3.97 24.34
CA LYS A 61 12.14 -5.14 23.53
C LYS A 61 12.12 -6.42 24.39
N PRO A 62 11.47 -7.51 23.94
CA PRO A 62 11.54 -8.79 24.64
C PRO A 62 12.96 -9.39 24.55
N VAL A 63 13.31 -10.29 25.47
CA VAL A 63 14.58 -11.04 25.42
C VAL A 63 14.24 -12.52 25.18
N PRO A 64 14.58 -13.09 24.01
CA PRO A 64 15.29 -12.50 22.86
C PRO A 64 14.41 -11.58 21.98
N CYS A 65 15.03 -10.62 21.28
CA CYS A 65 14.35 -9.74 20.31
C CYS A 65 14.81 -10.01 18.87
N ALA A 66 13.92 -9.73 17.90
CA ALA A 66 14.29 -9.65 16.49
C ALA A 66 15.23 -8.45 16.27
N ARG A 67 16.39 -8.68 15.65
CA ARG A 67 17.45 -7.67 15.48
C ARG A 67 17.86 -7.42 14.03
N ARG A 68 17.43 -8.28 13.09
CA ARG A 68 17.84 -8.16 11.70
C ARG A 68 17.05 -7.07 10.98
N GLU A 69 17.76 -6.14 10.36
CA GLU A 69 17.19 -5.05 9.57
C GLU A 69 17.64 -5.18 8.12
N ALA A 70 16.71 -5.30 7.17
CA ALA A 70 17.02 -5.52 5.74
C ALA A 70 18.09 -6.62 5.50
N TRP A 71 17.95 -7.73 6.23
CA TRP A 71 18.88 -8.89 6.20
C TRP A 71 20.28 -8.60 6.77
N VAL A 72 20.46 -7.50 7.50
CA VAL A 72 21.69 -7.14 8.20
C VAL A 72 21.53 -7.47 9.69
N ASP A 73 22.45 -8.28 10.22
CA ASP A 73 22.53 -8.55 11.65
C ASP A 73 23.51 -7.56 12.31
N PRO A 74 23.05 -6.67 13.21
CA PRO A 74 23.91 -5.69 13.85
C PRO A 74 24.99 -6.32 14.75
N SER A 75 24.83 -7.59 15.17
CA SER A 75 25.84 -8.29 15.99
C SER A 75 27.07 -8.76 15.21
N LEU A 76 26.96 -8.85 13.88
CA LEU A 76 28.01 -9.40 13.00
C LEU A 76 28.92 -8.32 12.39
N MET A 77 28.67 -7.04 12.69
CA MET A 77 29.44 -5.93 12.11
C MET A 77 29.52 -4.73 13.06
N ASN A 78 30.40 -3.78 12.72
CA ASN A 78 30.49 -2.53 13.48
C ASN A 78 29.15 -1.77 13.38
N ILE A 79 28.60 -1.42 14.54
CA ILE A 79 27.29 -0.76 14.68
C ILE A 79 27.17 0.52 13.88
N THR A 80 28.26 1.28 13.74
CA THR A 80 28.32 2.53 12.97
C THR A 80 28.15 2.31 11.47
N LYS A 81 28.42 1.10 10.95
CA LYS A 81 28.28 0.74 9.53
C LYS A 81 26.94 0.09 9.22
N VAL A 82 26.19 -0.35 10.23
CA VAL A 82 24.92 -1.07 10.06
C VAL A 82 23.91 -0.22 9.26
N PRO A 83 23.66 1.07 9.59
CA PRO A 83 22.64 1.86 8.88
C PRO A 83 22.92 2.00 7.38
N GLN A 84 24.18 2.16 6.98
CA GLN A 84 24.58 2.26 5.57
C GLN A 84 24.37 0.94 4.83
N GLN A 85 24.65 -0.20 5.48
CA GLN A 85 24.42 -1.50 4.89
C GLN A 85 22.91 -1.79 4.75
N VAL A 86 22.11 -1.43 5.76
CA VAL A 86 20.64 -1.53 5.72
C VAL A 86 20.09 -0.71 4.55
N ALA A 87 20.53 0.54 4.38
CA ALA A 87 20.13 1.39 3.26
C ALA A 87 20.47 0.76 1.90
N THR A 88 21.67 0.20 1.78
CA THR A 88 22.14 -0.44 0.55
C THR A 88 21.31 -1.68 0.20
N ASN A 89 21.04 -2.55 1.19
CA ASN A 89 20.24 -3.76 0.98
C ASN A 89 18.77 -3.43 0.66
N LEU A 90 18.22 -2.42 1.33
CA LEU A 90 16.86 -1.95 1.06
C LEU A 90 16.74 -1.36 -0.34
N GLN A 91 17.71 -0.53 -0.76
CA GLN A 91 17.78 -0.01 -2.11
C GLN A 91 17.81 -1.12 -3.15
N LYS A 92 18.73 -2.10 -3.01
CA LYS A 92 18.79 -3.28 -3.90
C LYS A 92 17.46 -4.03 -3.95
N SER A 93 16.75 -4.13 -2.83
CA SER A 93 15.45 -4.80 -2.77
C SER A 93 14.42 -4.08 -3.63
N TYR A 94 14.37 -2.75 -3.58
CA TYR A 94 13.50 -1.96 -4.44
C TYR A 94 13.95 -1.92 -5.90
N GLU A 95 15.26 -1.94 -6.17
CA GLU A 95 15.80 -1.94 -7.54
C GLU A 95 15.39 -3.21 -8.31
N ARG A 96 15.23 -4.35 -7.62
CA ARG A 96 14.65 -5.57 -8.22
C ARG A 96 13.23 -5.34 -8.75
N LEU A 97 12.44 -4.48 -8.10
CA LEU A 97 11.06 -4.15 -8.50
C LEU A 97 11.00 -3.01 -9.53
N GLN A 98 11.87 -2.00 -9.39
CA GLN A 98 11.89 -0.82 -10.27
C GLN A 98 13.33 -0.32 -10.53
N PRO A 99 14.09 -0.95 -11.43
CA PRO A 99 15.52 -0.67 -11.60
C PRO A 99 15.83 0.71 -12.19
N ARG A 100 14.86 1.37 -12.83
CA ARG A 100 15.06 2.66 -13.52
C ARG A 100 14.70 3.88 -12.66
N ALA A 101 14.24 3.68 -11.43
CA ALA A 101 13.95 4.79 -10.54
C ALA A 101 15.23 5.40 -9.95
N ARG A 102 15.14 6.67 -9.56
CA ARG A 102 16.21 7.36 -8.83
C ARG A 102 16.05 7.13 -7.33
N TYR A 103 17.02 6.45 -6.73
CA TYR A 103 17.04 6.14 -5.31
C TYR A 103 17.85 7.17 -4.52
N LYS A 104 17.29 7.66 -3.41
CA LYS A 104 18.00 8.51 -2.45
C LYS A 104 17.76 8.00 -1.03
N ALA A 105 18.83 7.61 -0.36
CA ALA A 105 18.79 7.21 1.04
C ALA A 105 19.12 8.38 1.97
N ALA A 106 18.37 8.50 3.06
CA ALA A 106 18.57 9.45 4.14
C ALA A 106 18.66 8.66 5.44
N ILE A 107 19.85 8.61 6.03
CA ILE A 107 20.14 7.81 7.23
C ILE A 107 20.20 8.76 8.41
N ASP A 108 19.41 8.46 9.44
CA ASP A 108 19.17 9.25 10.65
C ASP A 108 19.05 10.76 10.35
N PRO A 109 18.20 11.17 9.39
CA PRO A 109 18.22 12.53 8.89
C PRO A 109 17.50 13.53 9.82
N THR A 110 17.83 14.81 9.62
CA THR A 110 17.09 15.92 10.22
C THR A 110 15.85 16.28 9.41
N ILE A 111 14.89 16.96 10.05
CA ILE A 111 13.69 17.48 9.39
C ILE A 111 14.01 18.35 8.16
N ASP A 112 15.01 19.24 8.27
CA ASP A 112 15.42 20.09 7.15
C ASP A 112 15.97 19.29 5.97
N TYR A 113 16.68 18.21 6.25
CA TYR A 113 17.19 17.32 5.22
C TYR A 113 16.03 16.58 4.52
N ILE A 114 15.08 16.03 5.27
CA ILE A 114 13.89 15.36 4.73
C ILE A 114 13.09 16.34 3.86
N LYS A 115 12.84 17.57 4.34
CA LYS A 115 12.13 18.60 3.59
C LYS A 115 12.79 18.89 2.25
N ARG A 116 14.11 19.14 2.25
CA ARG A 116 14.87 19.36 1.00
C ARG A 116 14.84 18.15 0.08
N LEU A 117 14.95 16.94 0.62
CA LEU A 117 14.89 15.70 -0.13
C LEU A 117 13.54 15.54 -0.85
N CYS A 118 12.43 15.67 -0.12
CA CYS A 118 11.08 15.51 -0.65
C CYS A 118 10.78 16.54 -1.74
N ILE A 119 11.07 17.82 -1.49
CA ILE A 119 10.86 18.91 -2.46
C ILE A 119 11.72 18.68 -3.72
N SER A 120 12.98 18.27 -3.56
CA SER A 120 13.87 17.97 -4.68
C SER A 120 13.35 16.82 -5.54
N LEU A 121 12.88 15.73 -4.93
CA LEU A 121 12.34 14.58 -5.64
C LEU A 121 11.03 14.90 -6.34
N ARG A 122 10.11 15.65 -5.71
CA ARG A 122 8.87 16.11 -6.34
C ARG A 122 9.16 16.98 -7.55
N LYS A 123 10.03 18.00 -7.41
CA LYS A 123 10.41 18.89 -8.53
C LYS A 123 10.96 18.10 -9.72
N SER A 124 11.76 17.06 -9.46
CA SER A 124 12.32 16.21 -10.51
C SER A 124 11.30 15.23 -11.12
N ALA A 125 10.28 14.80 -10.37
CA ALA A 125 9.31 13.81 -10.82
C ALA A 125 8.16 14.41 -11.63
N THR A 126 7.92 15.73 -11.51
CA THR A 126 6.83 16.44 -12.17
C THR A 126 5.48 15.76 -11.92
N LYS A 127 4.90 15.11 -12.94
CA LYS A 127 3.60 14.40 -12.90
C LYS A 127 3.73 12.93 -12.50
N GLU A 128 4.95 12.40 -12.42
CA GLU A 128 5.20 11.01 -12.09
C GLU A 128 5.20 10.77 -10.58
N ARG A 129 5.12 9.49 -10.20
CA ARG A 129 4.99 9.08 -8.81
C ARG A 129 6.34 9.09 -8.09
N VAL A 130 6.32 9.57 -6.86
CA VAL A 130 7.44 9.48 -5.90
C VAL A 130 7.07 8.52 -4.77
N LEU A 131 7.93 7.57 -4.46
CA LEU A 131 7.79 6.68 -3.31
C LEU A 131 8.58 7.23 -2.12
N PHE A 132 7.95 7.29 -0.96
CA PHE A 132 8.57 7.61 0.32
C PHE A 132 8.49 6.39 1.23
N HIS A 133 9.64 5.77 1.49
CA HIS A 133 9.77 4.69 2.45
C HIS A 133 10.32 5.29 3.74
N PHE A 134 9.60 5.08 4.84
CA PHE A 134 10.01 5.48 6.18
C PHE A 134 10.21 4.26 7.06
N ASN A 135 11.40 4.13 7.63
CA ASN A 135 11.70 3.20 8.71
C ASN A 135 11.98 3.99 9.98
N GLY A 136 11.15 3.76 11.00
CA GLY A 136 11.22 4.48 12.28
C GLY A 136 11.48 3.56 13.47
N HIS A 137 12.22 2.47 13.31
CA HIS A 137 12.48 1.53 14.41
C HIS A 137 13.35 2.12 15.53
N GLY A 138 14.15 3.15 15.25
CA GLY A 138 15.02 3.83 16.22
C GLY A 138 14.40 5.06 16.87
N VAL A 139 13.10 5.31 16.64
CA VAL A 139 12.39 6.49 17.15
C VAL A 139 11.08 6.07 17.83
N PRO A 140 10.46 6.93 18.64
CA PRO A 140 9.20 6.61 19.28
C PRO A 140 8.07 6.30 18.29
N LYS A 141 7.02 5.66 18.79
CA LYS A 141 5.79 5.41 18.04
C LYS A 141 5.17 6.73 17.57
N PRO A 142 4.54 6.74 16.39
CA PRO A 142 3.80 7.91 15.94
C PRO A 142 2.73 8.34 16.94
N THR A 143 2.51 9.65 17.00
CA THR A 143 1.49 10.23 17.86
C THR A 143 0.10 10.05 17.25
N GLU A 144 -0.94 10.13 18.09
CA GLU A 144 -2.33 10.11 17.62
C GLU A 144 -2.68 11.31 16.72
N ALA A 145 -1.96 12.41 16.87
CA ALA A 145 -2.06 13.60 16.04
C ALA A 145 -1.47 13.43 14.61
N GLY A 146 -0.96 12.24 14.28
CA GLY A 146 -0.38 11.97 12.96
C GLY A 146 1.01 12.57 12.77
N GLU A 147 1.87 12.46 13.80
CA GLU A 147 3.28 12.84 13.69
C GLU A 147 4.17 11.61 13.68
N ILE A 148 5.22 11.66 12.87
CA ILE A 148 6.34 10.73 12.91
C ILE A 148 7.55 11.43 13.54
N TRP A 149 8.52 10.65 14.00
CA TRP A 149 9.69 11.17 14.71
C TRP A 149 10.94 11.06 13.85
N VAL A 150 11.78 12.09 13.88
CA VAL A 150 13.09 12.13 13.22
C VAL A 150 14.13 12.66 14.20
N PHE A 151 15.40 12.77 13.80
CA PHE A 151 16.45 13.23 14.70
C PHE A 151 16.77 14.72 14.54
N ASN A 152 17.32 15.33 15.58
CA ASN A 152 18.08 16.56 15.45
C ASN A 152 19.50 16.27 14.90
N LYS A 153 20.28 17.32 14.61
CA LYS A 153 21.62 17.18 13.98
C LYS A 153 22.59 16.30 14.78
N ASN A 154 22.46 16.27 16.10
CA ASN A 154 23.36 15.56 16.99
C ASN A 154 22.78 14.22 17.49
N ILE A 155 21.61 13.80 16.99
CA ILE A 155 20.91 12.57 17.40
C ILE A 155 20.70 12.51 18.92
N THR A 156 20.39 13.65 19.54
CA THR A 156 20.13 13.74 20.99
C THR A 156 18.65 13.89 21.32
N GLN A 157 17.85 14.31 20.36
CA GLN A 157 16.42 14.56 20.53
C GLN A 157 15.63 14.04 19.33
N TYR A 158 14.44 13.53 19.62
CA TYR A 158 13.43 13.22 18.62
C TYR A 158 12.64 14.49 18.29
N ILE A 159 12.55 14.80 17.01
CA ILE A 159 11.85 15.96 16.46
C ILE A 159 10.58 15.46 15.78
N PRO A 160 9.38 15.97 16.14
CA PRO A 160 8.15 15.55 15.51
C PRO A 160 8.02 16.17 14.11
N VAL A 161 7.58 15.37 13.15
CA VAL A 161 7.25 15.77 11.79
C VAL A 161 5.81 15.39 11.52
N SER A 162 4.98 16.38 11.19
CA SER A 162 3.59 16.12 10.82
C SER A 162 3.52 15.38 9.48
N ILE A 163 2.67 14.35 9.38
CA ILE A 163 2.36 13.71 8.09
C ILE A 163 1.84 14.72 7.08
N TYR A 164 1.14 15.75 7.55
CA TYR A 164 0.64 16.82 6.71
C TYR A 164 1.79 17.60 6.03
N ASP A 165 2.83 17.97 6.78
CA ASP A 165 3.98 18.68 6.22
C ASP A 165 4.71 17.82 5.18
N LEU A 166 4.84 16.53 5.49
CA LEU A 166 5.44 15.57 4.59
C LEU A 166 4.64 15.44 3.28
N GLN A 167 3.31 15.35 3.35
CA GLN A 167 2.44 15.32 2.17
C GLN A 167 2.60 16.59 1.33
N THR A 168 2.71 17.75 1.97
CA THR A 168 2.96 19.04 1.31
C THR A 168 4.29 19.03 0.57
N TRP A 169 5.37 18.52 1.17
CA TRP A 169 6.69 18.46 0.53
C TRP A 169 6.76 17.43 -0.59
N MET A 170 6.06 16.30 -0.41
CA MET A 170 6.07 15.17 -1.33
C MET A 170 5.13 15.37 -2.51
N GLY A 171 4.08 16.18 -2.39
CA GLY A 171 3.09 16.46 -3.42
C GLY A 171 2.39 15.22 -3.99
N THR A 172 1.55 15.44 -5.00
CA THR A 172 0.85 14.37 -5.74
C THR A 172 1.45 14.19 -7.14
N PRO A 173 1.54 12.95 -7.67
CA PRO A 173 1.17 11.68 -7.05
C PRO A 173 2.30 11.07 -6.20
N SER A 174 2.00 10.56 -5.01
CA SER A 174 2.98 9.97 -4.09
C SER A 174 2.49 8.64 -3.47
N VAL A 175 3.43 7.80 -3.04
CA VAL A 175 3.17 6.55 -2.30
C VAL A 175 4.03 6.52 -1.05
N TYR A 176 3.43 6.12 0.07
CA TYR A 176 4.09 6.05 1.37
C TYR A 176 4.16 4.59 1.83
N VAL A 177 5.33 4.18 2.34
CA VAL A 177 5.56 2.89 2.96
C VAL A 177 6.08 3.13 4.37
N TRP A 178 5.35 2.61 5.36
CA TRP A 178 5.62 2.82 6.78
C TRP A 178 6.11 1.52 7.39
N THR A 179 7.37 1.49 7.85
CA THR A 179 7.96 0.39 8.62
C THR A 179 8.18 0.86 10.06
N ILE A 180 7.09 0.81 10.82
CA ILE A 180 6.92 1.32 12.18
C ILE A 180 5.81 0.55 12.87
N GLU A 181 5.82 0.50 14.21
CA GLU A 181 4.91 -0.32 15.01
C GLU A 181 3.43 0.10 14.89
N LYS A 182 3.15 1.38 14.57
CA LYS A 182 1.80 1.91 14.35
C LYS A 182 1.74 2.74 13.07
N ASP A 183 0.69 2.53 12.25
CA ASP A 183 0.43 3.36 11.05
C ASP A 183 0.00 4.79 11.48
N PRO A 184 0.74 5.84 11.13
CA PRO A 184 0.44 7.23 11.51
C PRO A 184 -0.83 7.74 10.85
N GLU A 185 -1.25 7.16 9.73
CA GLU A 185 -2.49 7.53 9.03
C GLU A 185 -3.70 6.72 9.49
N ARG A 186 -3.55 5.85 10.52
CA ARG A 186 -4.60 4.89 10.91
C ARG A 186 -5.93 5.57 11.24
N GLN A 187 -5.90 6.74 11.88
CA GLN A 187 -7.13 7.47 12.24
C GLN A 187 -7.82 8.07 11.00
N PHE A 188 -7.07 8.73 10.12
CA PHE A 188 -7.58 9.25 8.84
C PHE A 188 -8.14 8.12 7.96
N LYS A 189 -7.39 7.01 7.82
CA LYS A 189 -7.84 5.83 7.08
C LYS A 189 -9.08 5.20 7.69
N ARG A 190 -9.23 5.21 9.02
CA ARG A 190 -10.43 4.69 9.71
C ARG A 190 -11.67 5.48 9.30
N ILE A 191 -11.61 6.81 9.30
CA ILE A 191 -12.73 7.68 8.91
C ILE A 191 -13.08 7.46 7.43
N LEU A 192 -12.09 7.45 6.55
CA LEU A 192 -12.31 7.28 5.12
C LEU A 192 -12.89 5.90 4.76
N ARG A 193 -12.46 4.85 5.46
CA ARG A 193 -12.89 3.46 5.22
C ARG A 193 -14.26 3.11 5.78
N GLN A 194 -14.88 3.97 6.60
CA GLN A 194 -16.22 3.71 7.13
C GLN A 194 -17.25 3.71 5.97
N PRO A 195 -17.82 2.54 5.61
CA PRO A 195 -18.72 2.45 4.43
C PRO A 195 -20.04 3.20 4.66
N GLN A 196 -20.49 3.25 5.91
CA GLN A 196 -21.79 3.75 6.34
C GLN A 196 -21.86 5.28 6.53
N LEU A 197 -20.73 6.00 6.45
CA LEU A 197 -20.74 7.46 6.60
C LEU A 197 -20.86 8.16 5.25
N SER A 198 -21.76 9.15 5.20
CA SER A 198 -21.82 10.12 4.10
C SER A 198 -20.49 10.86 3.96
N TYR A 199 -20.19 11.33 2.75
CA TYR A 199 -19.00 12.14 2.46
C TYR A 199 -18.91 13.35 3.41
N ASP A 200 -20.00 14.07 3.62
CA ASP A 200 -20.03 15.25 4.49
C ASP A 200 -19.75 14.89 5.96
N ALA A 201 -20.24 13.74 6.42
CA ALA A 201 -19.96 13.24 7.77
C ALA A 201 -18.49 12.81 7.92
N LYS A 202 -17.87 12.27 6.87
CA LYS A 202 -16.43 11.97 6.85
C LYS A 202 -15.62 13.26 6.89
N VAL A 203 -16.01 14.28 6.13
CA VAL A 203 -15.36 15.60 6.13
C VAL A 203 -15.45 16.25 7.52
N GLN A 204 -16.61 16.18 8.19
CA GLN A 204 -16.77 16.68 9.56
C GLN A 204 -15.87 15.96 10.57
N GLN A 205 -15.80 14.63 10.55
CA GLN A 205 -14.92 13.89 11.46
C GLN A 205 -13.44 14.16 11.19
N VAL A 206 -13.04 14.32 9.92
CA VAL A 206 -11.68 14.76 9.59
C VAL A 206 -11.43 16.17 10.14
N GLN A 207 -12.41 17.08 10.03
CA GLN A 207 -12.30 18.43 10.55
C GLN A 207 -12.19 18.45 12.09
N GLU A 208 -12.95 17.62 12.79
CA GLU A 208 -12.81 17.43 14.24
C GLU A 208 -11.42 16.94 14.62
N LEU A 209 -10.86 15.99 13.86
CA LEU A 209 -9.51 15.50 14.06
C LEU A 209 -8.47 16.61 13.83
N VAL A 210 -8.66 17.43 12.78
CA VAL A 210 -7.82 18.60 12.50
C VAL A 210 -7.89 19.61 13.65
N ASN A 211 -9.05 19.80 14.26
CA ASN A 211 -9.22 20.71 15.39
C ASN A 211 -8.47 20.27 16.65
N THR A 212 -8.08 18.99 16.75
CA THR A 212 -7.18 18.50 17.81
C THR A 212 -5.71 18.85 17.58
N LEU A 213 -5.34 19.29 16.37
CA LEU A 213 -3.97 19.68 16.02
C LEU A 213 -3.65 21.10 16.51
N SER A 214 -2.36 21.45 16.56
CA SER A 214 -1.92 22.80 16.92
C SER A 214 -2.40 23.87 15.92
N PRO A 215 -2.54 25.15 16.33
CA PRO A 215 -3.05 26.22 15.46
C PRO A 215 -2.31 26.35 14.12
N ASP A 216 -0.97 26.24 14.14
CA ASP A 216 -0.15 26.29 12.92
C ASP A 216 -0.50 25.17 11.94
N ARG A 217 -0.81 23.97 12.46
CA ARG A 217 -1.17 22.80 11.66
C ARG A 217 -2.58 22.85 11.12
N GLN A 218 -3.50 23.48 11.85
CA GLN A 218 -4.84 23.75 11.37
C GLN A 218 -4.81 24.70 10.17
N GLN A 219 -4.02 25.79 10.25
CA GLN A 219 -3.87 26.75 9.14
C GLN A 219 -3.29 26.09 7.90
N LEU A 220 -2.27 25.25 8.10
CA LEU A 220 -1.69 24.45 7.04
C LEU A 220 -2.75 23.56 6.38
N TYR A 221 -3.48 22.73 7.14
CA TYR A 221 -4.58 21.90 6.59
C TYR A 221 -5.55 22.69 5.71
N GLN A 222 -5.98 23.87 6.17
CA GLN A 222 -6.87 24.76 5.41
C GLN A 222 -6.22 25.26 4.11
N GLN A 223 -4.93 25.59 4.12
CA GLN A 223 -4.19 26.01 2.91
C GLN A 223 -4.13 24.91 1.85
N PHE A 224 -3.90 23.64 2.24
CA PHE A 224 -3.84 22.52 1.28
C PHE A 224 -5.20 22.19 0.70
N MET A 225 -6.24 22.11 1.54
CA MET A 225 -7.61 21.91 1.04
C MET A 225 -7.97 23.03 0.05
N GLY A 226 -7.65 24.29 0.39
CA GLY A 226 -7.82 25.42 -0.51
C GLY A 226 -7.03 25.33 -1.82
N GLN A 227 -5.82 24.77 -1.82
CA GLN A 227 -5.01 24.55 -3.03
C GLN A 227 -5.56 23.42 -3.91
N GLN A 228 -6.05 22.33 -3.32
CA GLN A 228 -6.70 21.23 -4.06
C GLN A 228 -7.98 21.73 -4.75
N TYR A 229 -8.85 22.45 -4.03
CA TYR A 229 -10.06 23.05 -4.60
C TYR A 229 -9.74 24.04 -5.73
N LYS A 230 -8.65 24.81 -5.63
CA LYS A 230 -8.19 25.73 -6.70
C LYS A 230 -7.59 25.01 -7.90
N ALA A 231 -6.88 23.90 -7.70
CA ALA A 231 -6.33 23.08 -8.78
C ALA A 231 -7.45 22.37 -9.58
N GLU A 232 -8.53 22.02 -8.90
CA GLU A 232 -9.69 21.30 -9.47
C GLU A 232 -10.74 22.22 -10.14
N ALA A 233 -10.77 23.52 -9.82
CA ALA A 233 -11.65 24.51 -10.45
C ALA A 233 -11.26 24.90 -11.90
N SER A 234 -10.22 24.28 -12.46
CA SER A 234 -9.90 24.39 -13.89
C SER A 234 -10.92 23.59 -14.73
N PRO A 235 -11.37 24.04 -15.91
CA PRO A 235 -12.68 23.66 -16.48
C PRO A 235 -12.83 22.21 -16.96
N SER A 236 -11.83 21.34 -16.78
CA SER A 236 -11.75 20.03 -17.42
C SER A 236 -12.17 18.84 -16.54
N THR A 237 -12.68 19.05 -15.33
CA THR A 237 -12.94 17.93 -14.39
C THR A 237 -14.34 18.04 -13.77
N LEU A 238 -15.35 17.53 -14.50
CA LEU A 238 -16.68 17.26 -13.95
C LEU A 238 -16.66 15.95 -13.16
N SER A 239 -16.03 15.93 -11.98
CA SER A 239 -16.21 14.89 -10.96
C SER A 239 -15.62 15.35 -9.61
N PRO A 240 -16.25 15.03 -8.46
CA PRO A 240 -15.72 15.34 -7.13
C PRO A 240 -14.34 14.69 -6.87
N PRO A 241 -13.52 15.23 -5.94
CA PRO A 241 -12.14 14.81 -5.71
C PRO A 241 -12.04 13.31 -5.44
N GLN A 242 -11.46 12.57 -6.41
CA GLN A 242 -10.97 11.23 -6.16
C GLN A 242 -9.65 11.33 -5.39
N LEU A 243 -9.75 11.38 -4.06
CA LEU A 243 -8.69 10.87 -3.20
C LEU A 243 -8.35 9.47 -3.71
N LEU A 244 -7.20 9.32 -4.36
CA LEU A 244 -6.66 8.04 -4.84
C LEU A 244 -6.21 7.18 -3.65
N HIS A 245 -7.14 6.85 -2.75
CA HIS A 245 -7.16 5.57 -2.07
C HIS A 245 -8.02 4.68 -2.95
N ARG A 246 -7.39 3.70 -3.64
CA ARG A 246 -8.12 2.59 -4.23
C ARG A 246 -9.11 2.08 -3.18
N GLN A 247 -10.41 2.22 -3.44
CA GLN A 247 -11.34 1.26 -2.89
C GLN A 247 -10.78 -0.13 -3.27
N PRO A 248 -10.73 -1.11 -2.36
CA PRO A 248 -10.67 -2.48 -2.84
C PRO A 248 -11.91 -2.63 -3.72
N THR A 249 -11.68 -2.64 -5.04
CA THR A 249 -12.67 -3.12 -5.99
C THR A 249 -13.18 -4.41 -5.38
N ARG A 250 -14.50 -4.50 -5.20
CA ARG A 250 -15.21 -5.71 -4.80
C ARG A 250 -14.45 -6.88 -5.45
N PRO A 251 -13.98 -7.89 -4.69
CA PRO A 251 -13.30 -9.02 -5.32
C PRO A 251 -14.18 -9.47 -6.48
N PRO A 252 -13.60 -9.71 -7.68
CA PRO A 252 -14.40 -10.10 -8.82
C PRO A 252 -15.34 -11.20 -8.36
N SER A 253 -16.64 -11.05 -8.64
CA SER A 253 -17.69 -11.96 -8.15
C SER A 253 -17.48 -13.40 -8.62
N ARG A 254 -16.45 -13.62 -9.44
CA ARG A 254 -15.86 -14.90 -9.79
C ARG A 254 -14.35 -14.81 -9.60
N MET A 255 -13.80 -15.64 -8.72
CA MET A 255 -12.37 -15.98 -8.74
C MET A 255 -12.01 -16.47 -10.15
N PRO A 256 -10.83 -16.14 -10.69
CA PRO A 256 -10.38 -16.75 -11.94
C PRO A 256 -10.47 -18.27 -11.79
N GLN A 257 -11.13 -18.93 -12.75
CA GLN A 257 -11.27 -20.39 -12.73
C GLN A 257 -9.86 -21.00 -12.73
N ARG A 258 -9.55 -21.77 -11.68
CA ARG A 258 -8.29 -22.50 -11.58
C ARG A 258 -8.39 -23.79 -12.38
N SER A 259 -7.24 -24.33 -12.73
CA SER A 259 -7.19 -25.70 -13.26
C SER A 259 -7.66 -26.69 -12.17
N PRO A 260 -8.33 -27.81 -12.51
CA PRO A 260 -8.78 -28.79 -11.50
C PRO A 260 -7.68 -29.26 -10.52
N PRO A 261 -6.42 -29.51 -10.95
CA PRO A 261 -5.32 -29.80 -10.03
C PRO A 261 -4.97 -28.65 -9.07
N GLY A 262 -5.16 -27.39 -9.50
CA GLY A 262 -4.93 -26.20 -8.69
C GLY A 262 -6.02 -25.97 -7.62
N ASP A 263 -7.26 -26.37 -7.90
CA ASP A 263 -8.35 -26.35 -6.92
C ASP A 263 -8.19 -27.45 -5.85
N ASP A 264 -7.74 -28.64 -6.23
CA ASP A 264 -7.47 -29.75 -5.31
C ASP A 264 -6.32 -29.42 -4.33
N GLY A 265 -5.22 -28.86 -4.85
CA GLY A 265 -4.10 -28.42 -4.02
C GLY A 265 -4.48 -27.31 -3.03
N PHE A 266 -5.32 -26.37 -3.44
CA PHE A 266 -5.78 -25.29 -2.56
C PHE A 266 -6.73 -25.80 -1.47
N SER A 267 -7.64 -26.72 -1.81
CA SER A 267 -8.52 -27.38 -0.85
C SER A 267 -7.71 -28.14 0.22
N MET A 268 -6.64 -28.83 -0.20
CA MET A 268 -5.76 -29.58 0.69
C MET A 268 -4.97 -28.66 1.64
N ILE A 269 -4.38 -27.58 1.10
CA ILE A 269 -3.67 -26.56 1.92
C ILE A 269 -4.64 -25.87 2.88
N SER A 270 -5.86 -25.53 2.44
CA SER A 270 -6.86 -24.91 3.31
C SER A 270 -7.28 -25.82 4.46
N LYS A 271 -7.40 -27.13 4.22
CA LYS A 271 -7.70 -28.11 5.27
C LYS A 271 -6.57 -28.22 6.30
N ILE A 272 -5.30 -28.16 5.86
CA ILE A 272 -4.14 -28.21 6.76
C ILE A 272 -4.09 -26.94 7.63
N LEU A 273 -4.28 -25.76 7.03
CA LEU A 273 -4.28 -24.49 7.76
C LEU A 273 -5.38 -24.42 8.82
N GLN A 274 -6.57 -24.94 8.49
CA GLN A 274 -7.73 -24.96 9.39
C GLN A 274 -7.67 -26.07 10.45
N ASN A 275 -6.73 -27.02 10.35
CA ASN A 275 -6.64 -28.11 11.30
C ASN A 275 -5.87 -27.71 12.55
N GLU A 276 -6.59 -27.24 13.57
CA GLU A 276 -6.01 -26.79 14.84
C GLU A 276 -5.25 -27.87 15.63
N SER A 277 -5.45 -29.15 15.32
CA SER A 277 -4.79 -30.26 16.03
C SER A 277 -3.32 -30.48 15.64
N ILE A 278 -2.85 -29.86 14.56
CA ILE A 278 -1.47 -30.01 14.06
C ILE A 278 -0.64 -28.83 14.59
N PRO A 279 0.55 -29.03 15.18
CA PRO A 279 1.45 -27.92 15.53
C PRO A 279 1.80 -27.06 14.30
N GLU A 280 1.90 -25.74 14.46
CA GLU A 280 2.07 -24.80 13.35
C GLU A 280 3.30 -25.11 12.48
N ASN A 281 4.41 -25.49 13.11
CA ASN A 281 5.64 -25.90 12.42
C ASN A 281 5.46 -27.15 11.54
N GLU A 282 4.60 -28.08 11.92
CA GLU A 282 4.27 -29.27 11.13
C GLU A 282 3.27 -28.95 10.00
N ARG A 283 2.31 -28.05 10.24
CA ARG A 283 1.42 -27.55 9.17
C ARG A 283 2.23 -26.94 8.03
N TRP A 284 3.21 -26.09 8.35
CA TRP A 284 4.05 -25.45 7.34
C TRP A 284 4.94 -26.44 6.58
N LYS A 285 5.49 -27.46 7.25
CA LYS A 285 6.24 -28.53 6.56
C LYS A 285 5.37 -29.28 5.55
N GLN A 286 4.14 -29.60 5.90
CA GLN A 286 3.20 -30.29 5.00
C GLN A 286 2.79 -29.41 3.81
N ILE A 287 2.54 -28.12 4.05
CA ILE A 287 2.21 -27.14 3.00
C ILE A 287 3.37 -26.99 2.02
N VAL A 288 4.61 -26.91 2.51
CA VAL A 288 5.83 -26.81 1.68
C VAL A 288 6.07 -28.08 0.86
N ALA A 289 5.79 -29.27 1.42
CA ALA A 289 5.91 -30.53 0.68
C ALA A 289 4.90 -30.62 -0.48
N ILE A 290 3.62 -30.29 -0.21
CA ILE A 290 2.56 -30.25 -1.24
C ILE A 290 2.89 -29.23 -2.34
N TYR A 291 3.44 -28.07 -1.96
CA TYR A 291 3.87 -27.06 -2.93
C TYR A 291 5.12 -27.51 -3.71
N GLY A 292 6.05 -28.22 -3.07
CA GLY A 292 7.26 -28.77 -3.69
C GLY A 292 6.93 -29.70 -4.86
N GLU A 293 5.96 -30.59 -4.67
CA GLU A 293 5.50 -31.58 -5.64
C GLU A 293 4.57 -31.01 -6.73
N ALA A 294 4.08 -29.77 -6.59
CA ALA A 294 3.17 -29.16 -7.56
C ALA A 294 3.85 -28.75 -8.88
N GLU A 295 3.13 -28.96 -10.00
CA GLU A 295 3.60 -28.59 -11.33
C GLU A 295 3.87 -27.08 -11.46
N PRO A 296 4.88 -26.65 -12.26
CA PRO A 296 5.23 -25.24 -12.45
C PRO A 296 4.07 -24.35 -12.91
N ARG A 297 3.12 -24.93 -13.67
CA ARG A 297 1.92 -24.23 -14.15
C ARG A 297 0.98 -23.84 -13.01
N VAL A 298 0.79 -24.74 -12.03
CA VAL A 298 -0.05 -24.52 -10.83
C VAL A 298 0.59 -23.50 -9.89
N LYS A 299 1.94 -23.47 -9.80
CA LYS A 299 2.69 -22.46 -9.04
C LYS A 299 2.49 -21.04 -9.59
N ASN A 300 2.43 -20.91 -10.92
CA ASN A 300 2.23 -19.64 -11.61
C ASN A 300 0.77 -19.14 -11.58
N GLU A 301 -0.21 -20.00 -11.29
CA GLU A 301 -1.62 -19.62 -11.14
C GLU A 301 -1.89 -18.87 -9.82
N ASN A 302 -0.89 -18.77 -8.91
CA ASN A 302 -1.08 -18.18 -7.59
C ASN A 302 0.16 -17.42 -7.05
N PRO A 303 0.63 -16.35 -7.73
CA PRO A 303 1.85 -15.64 -7.35
C PRO A 303 1.73 -14.83 -6.05
N PHE A 304 0.52 -14.57 -5.56
CA PHE A 304 0.28 -13.72 -4.38
C PHE A 304 0.14 -14.49 -3.06
N ALA A 305 -0.05 -15.81 -3.08
CA ALA A 305 -0.36 -16.58 -1.87
C ALA A 305 0.88 -17.00 -1.07
N PHE A 306 2.06 -17.09 -1.70
CA PHE A 306 3.25 -17.70 -1.08
C PHE A 306 4.59 -17.02 -1.41
N ASP A 307 4.57 -15.83 -2.02
CA ASP A 307 5.78 -15.03 -2.24
C ASP A 307 6.27 -14.49 -0.87
N GLY A 308 7.08 -15.30 -0.20
CA GLY A 308 7.48 -15.13 1.20
C GLY A 308 7.90 -16.43 1.90
N ILE A 309 7.75 -17.59 1.25
CA ILE A 309 8.20 -18.90 1.77
C ILE A 309 9.29 -19.49 0.85
N VAL A 310 10.49 -18.91 0.89
CA VAL A 310 11.79 -19.59 0.72
C VAL A 310 12.82 -18.87 1.57
#